data_AF-R7RPZ8-F1
#
_entry.id   AF-R7RPZ8-F1
#
_cell.length_a   1.000
_cell.length_b   1.000
_cell.length_c   1.000
_cell.angle_alpha   90.00
_cell.angle_beta   90.00
_cell.angle_gamma   90.00
#
_symmetry.space_group_name_H-M   'P 1'
#
loop_
_entity.id
_entity.type
_entity.pdbx_description
1 polymer ?
#
loop_
_entity_poly.entity_id
_entity_poly.type
_entity_poly.pdbx_seq_one_letter_code
_entity_poly.pdbx_strand_id
1 'polypeptide(L)'
;MEIKNKEIEIIKYLFQKDDYVKVKELAEMYNVTERSMRYTLDKIEKFLVKNGFRYLERKHNKGIKIIKQEGLKELIDSYIKQPVPYKYFYSKEERFKYIITKIIQSDKPIKIDELQKTLYVSKNTILKELDEIELWLSKKNLKLLRKQKIGISVEGSEYDKRRALLDLVVDTVSTEDILNYVNNRIAHSRIKNMQLDILFSDLNIDFLDNLIRRAEIQLGRRFSDDAYGSLLTHLAIMIKRIQLNKTLYLQNVDFDTVECSVEYEVAVYMINEIENYYKIVVPTEEIRYIVYHLLGSRIYKQSIDDLKIQVDDQLSIVIKKMIDEIKELYNVDLNEQEDKLFEGLLMHIRPAIFRLKYNKILENPLYNDIKNKYSKLFKDVQFVSRHLEEYIGKKINEHEISYLVMHIGATLESALPNKKKTKVVVICAGQALEQLE
;
A
#
# COMPACT_ATOMS: atom_id res chain seq x y z
N MET A 1 9.32 33.37 22.26
CA MET A 1 10.20 32.35 21.64
C MET A 1 9.29 31.19 21.31
N GLU A 2 8.92 31.07 20.04
CA GLU A 2 8.05 29.99 19.56
C GLU A 2 8.90 28.73 19.44
N ILE A 3 8.52 27.67 20.18
CA ILE A 3 9.06 26.33 19.99
C ILE A 3 8.36 25.68 18.78
N LYS A 4 9.11 24.99 17.94
CA LYS A 4 8.58 24.28 16.77
C LYS A 4 8.12 22.86 17.14
N ASN A 5 7.21 22.27 16.37
CA ASN A 5 6.77 20.90 16.61
C ASN A 5 7.91 19.86 16.56
N LYS A 6 8.90 20.03 15.65
CA LYS A 6 10.12 19.20 15.66
C LYS A 6 10.85 19.24 17.00
N GLU A 7 10.88 20.40 17.64
CA GLU A 7 11.51 20.57 18.96
C GLU A 7 10.68 19.88 20.05
N ILE A 8 9.34 19.91 19.97
CA ILE A 8 8.42 19.16 20.84
C ILE A 8 8.53 17.64 20.63
N GLU A 9 8.68 17.16 19.40
CA GLU A 9 8.89 15.73 19.10
C GLU A 9 10.21 15.22 19.69
N ILE A 10 11.29 16.01 19.55
CA ILE A 10 12.57 15.68 20.19
C ILE A 10 12.42 15.66 21.71
N ILE A 11 11.70 16.61 22.31
CA ILE A 11 11.39 16.60 23.75
C ILE A 11 10.62 15.32 24.13
N LYS A 12 9.59 14.95 23.38
CA LYS A 12 8.78 13.75 23.62
C LYS A 12 9.63 12.48 23.51
N TYR A 13 10.47 12.37 22.49
CA TYR A 13 11.37 11.25 22.30
C TYR A 13 12.34 11.13 23.48
N LEU A 14 12.99 12.23 23.87
CA LEU A 14 13.87 12.26 25.04
C LEU A 14 13.11 11.91 26.33
N PHE A 15 11.86 12.33 26.48
CA PHE A 15 11.03 12.04 27.65
C PHE A 15 10.63 10.56 27.75
N GLN A 16 10.45 9.89 26.61
CA GLN A 16 10.17 8.45 26.56
C GLN A 16 11.40 7.58 26.86
N LYS A 17 12.62 8.12 26.74
CA LYS A 17 13.85 7.41 27.07
C LYS A 17 14.20 7.57 28.55
N ASP A 18 14.66 6.48 29.15
CA ASP A 18 15.11 6.48 30.55
C ASP A 18 16.60 6.82 30.70
N ASP A 19 17.38 6.75 29.62
CA ASP A 19 18.82 7.04 29.61
C ASP A 19 19.24 8.05 28.52
N TYR A 20 20.51 8.45 28.51
CA TYR A 20 21.06 9.42 27.56
C TYR A 20 20.96 8.94 26.10
N VAL A 21 20.64 9.87 25.20
CA VAL A 21 20.59 9.66 23.75
C VAL A 21 21.75 10.40 23.08
N LYS A 22 22.47 9.73 22.17
CA LYS A 22 23.57 10.37 21.44
C LYS A 22 23.04 11.43 20.46
N VAL A 23 23.74 12.55 20.35
CA VAL A 23 23.40 13.62 19.38
C VAL A 23 23.44 13.10 17.95
N LYS A 24 24.36 12.19 17.63
CA LYS A 24 24.45 11.53 16.33
C LYS A 24 23.19 10.72 16.00
N GLU A 25 22.68 9.94 16.96
CA GLU A 25 21.43 9.17 16.80
C GLU A 25 20.23 10.09 16.54
N LEU A 26 20.13 11.19 17.31
CA LEU A 26 19.10 12.20 17.05
C LEU A 26 19.27 12.84 15.66
N ALA A 27 20.50 13.15 15.26
CA ALA A 27 20.78 13.77 13.96
C ALA A 27 20.37 12.85 12.80
N GLU A 28 20.70 11.56 12.88
CA GLU A 28 20.31 10.52 11.92
C GLU A 28 18.79 10.32 11.89
N MET A 29 18.16 10.13 13.05
CA MET A 29 16.71 9.93 13.19
C MET A 29 15.88 11.07 12.57
N TYR A 30 16.34 12.30 12.73
CA TYR A 30 15.64 13.49 12.23
C TYR A 30 16.23 14.06 10.93
N ASN A 31 17.07 13.27 10.24
CA ASN A 31 17.72 13.56 8.96
C ASN A 31 18.33 14.98 8.87
N VAL A 32 19.16 15.33 9.86
CA VAL A 32 19.88 16.61 9.93
C VAL A 32 21.33 16.39 10.32
N THR A 33 22.19 17.40 10.13
CA THR A 33 23.57 17.34 10.60
C THR A 33 23.65 17.45 12.12
N GLU A 34 24.68 16.85 12.74
CA GLU A 34 24.92 16.98 14.19
C GLU A 34 25.01 18.45 14.63
N ARG A 35 25.58 19.32 13.79
CA ARG A 35 25.65 20.77 14.04
C ARG A 35 24.27 21.40 14.14
N SER A 36 23.37 21.07 13.21
CA SER A 36 21.97 21.54 13.22
C SER A 36 21.20 20.97 14.41
N MET A 37 21.45 19.71 14.77
CA MET A 37 20.83 19.08 15.93
C MET A 37 21.23 19.76 17.24
N ARG A 38 22.52 20.07 17.45
CA ARG A 38 22.99 20.82 18.63
C ARG A 38 22.30 22.17 18.76
N TYR A 39 22.17 22.91 17.66
CA TYR A 39 21.45 24.19 17.67
C TYR A 39 19.96 24.03 18.00
N THR A 40 19.33 22.94 17.56
CA THR A 40 17.94 22.60 17.89
C THR A 40 17.79 22.27 19.39
N LEU A 41 18.73 21.50 19.96
CA LEU A 41 18.77 21.17 21.37
C LEU A 41 18.98 22.40 22.26
N ASP A 42 19.80 23.36 21.82
CA ASP A 42 19.98 24.64 22.54
C ASP A 42 18.69 25.48 22.56
N LYS A 43 17.85 25.39 21.52
CA LYS A 43 16.52 26.01 21.51
C LYS A 43 15.53 25.31 22.43
N ILE A 44 15.53 23.97 22.40
CA ILE A 44 14.72 23.13 23.31
C ILE A 44 15.04 23.49 24.76
N GLU A 45 16.33 23.56 25.09
CA GLU A 45 16.79 23.89 26.44
C GLU A 45 16.32 25.27 26.88
N LYS A 46 16.47 26.30 26.03
CA LYS A 46 15.93 27.65 26.30
C LYS A 46 14.41 27.64 26.51
N PHE A 47 13.69 26.83 25.75
CA PHE A 47 12.24 26.69 25.90
C PHE A 47 11.86 26.01 27.23
N LEU A 48 12.53 24.92 27.59
CA LEU A 48 12.29 24.21 28.86
C LEU A 48 12.50 25.15 30.05
N VAL A 49 13.64 25.85 30.08
CA VAL A 49 13.98 26.80 31.14
C VAL A 49 12.96 27.94 31.23
N LYS A 50 12.51 28.47 30.09
CA LYS A 50 11.48 29.51 30.07
C LYS A 50 10.15 29.05 30.69
N ASN A 51 9.80 27.78 30.55
CA ASN A 51 8.58 27.20 31.11
C ASN A 51 8.78 26.62 32.52
N GLY A 52 9.91 26.93 33.19
CA GLY A 52 10.17 26.52 34.57
C GLY A 52 10.81 25.13 34.74
N PHE A 53 11.21 24.48 33.63
CA PHE A 53 11.87 23.19 33.65
C PHE A 53 13.40 23.33 33.68
N ARG A 54 14.09 22.27 34.09
CA ARG A 54 15.55 22.23 34.17
C ARG A 54 16.18 22.16 32.78
N TYR A 55 17.45 22.54 32.72
CA TYR A 55 18.30 22.33 31.55
C TYR A 55 18.40 20.85 31.18
N LEU A 56 18.68 20.58 29.90
CA LEU A 56 18.99 19.23 29.45
C LEU A 56 20.31 18.77 30.10
N GLU A 57 20.35 17.52 30.57
CA GLU A 57 21.60 16.94 31.03
C GLU A 57 22.47 16.56 29.83
N ARG A 58 23.71 17.04 29.82
CA ARG A 58 24.70 16.71 28.80
C ARG A 58 25.86 15.99 29.46
N LYS A 59 26.13 14.76 29.02
CA LYS A 59 27.25 13.96 29.54
C LYS A 59 28.15 13.51 28.41
N HIS A 60 29.44 13.82 28.54
CA HIS A 60 30.46 13.48 27.55
C HIS A 60 30.40 11.98 27.23
N ASN A 61 30.43 11.64 25.94
CA ASN A 61 30.27 10.27 25.38
C ASN A 61 28.98 9.50 25.69
N LYS A 62 28.08 10.02 26.53
CA LYS A 62 26.75 9.42 26.79
C LYS A 62 25.64 10.11 25.99
N GLY A 63 25.74 11.42 25.80
CA GLY A 63 24.77 12.19 25.01
C GLY A 63 23.92 13.13 25.86
N ILE A 64 22.63 13.19 25.56
CA ILE A 64 21.68 14.17 26.12
C ILE A 64 20.50 13.44 26.75
N LYS A 65 20.08 13.91 27.92
CA LYS A 65 18.94 13.39 28.65
C LYS A 65 18.05 14.53 29.12
N ILE A 66 16.73 14.35 29.05
CA ILE A 66 15.77 15.27 29.65
C ILE A 66 15.47 14.85 31.08
N ILE A 67 15.41 15.82 31.99
CA ILE A 67 15.06 15.56 33.40
C ILE A 67 13.53 15.48 33.49
N LYS A 68 13.01 14.32 33.91
CA LYS A 68 11.57 14.14 34.14
C LYS A 68 11.16 14.93 35.39
N GLN A 69 10.34 15.95 35.20
CA GLN A 69 9.77 16.78 36.27
C GLN A 69 8.25 16.72 36.20
N GLU A 70 7.60 16.88 37.35
CA GLU A 70 6.14 17.03 37.43
C GLU A 70 5.69 18.24 36.59
N GLY A 71 4.61 18.11 35.83
CA GLY A 71 4.15 19.14 34.89
C GLY A 71 4.77 19.08 33.49
N LEU A 72 5.89 18.36 33.30
CA LEU A 72 6.55 18.29 31.98
C LEU A 72 5.73 17.47 30.99
N LYS A 73 5.12 16.37 31.46
CA LYS A 73 4.24 15.54 30.64
C LYS A 73 3.01 16.33 30.22
N GLU A 74 2.42 17.08 31.14
CA GLU A 74 1.27 17.94 30.90
C GLU A 74 1.62 19.06 29.92
N LEU A 75 2.81 19.65 30.01
CA LEU A 75 3.31 20.61 29.02
C LEU A 75 3.41 19.95 27.64
N ILE A 76 4.12 18.82 27.52
CA ILE A 76 4.27 18.09 26.25
C ILE A 76 2.89 17.76 25.67
N ASP A 77 1.99 17.22 26.49
CA ASP A 77 0.63 16.86 26.11
C ASP A 77 -0.20 18.09 25.72
N SER A 78 0.02 19.26 26.33
CA SER A 78 -0.69 20.50 25.96
C SER A 78 -0.34 20.97 24.54
N TYR A 79 0.90 20.73 24.08
CA TYR A 79 1.29 20.97 22.69
C TYR A 79 0.77 19.90 21.72
N ILE A 80 0.45 18.70 22.22
CA ILE A 80 -0.06 17.57 21.41
C ILE A 80 -1.60 17.60 21.30
N LYS A 81 -2.30 17.98 22.37
CA LYS A 81 -3.78 17.94 22.49
C LYS A 81 -4.47 19.19 21.97
N GLN A 82 -3.77 20.31 21.80
CA GLN A 82 -4.38 21.51 21.25
C GLN A 82 -4.67 21.33 19.74
N PRO A 83 -5.85 21.73 19.25
CA PRO A 83 -6.12 21.89 17.84
C PRO A 83 -5.28 23.06 17.32
N VAL A 84 -4.02 22.76 17.00
CA VAL A 84 -3.02 23.54 16.29
C VAL A 84 -3.19 25.08 16.34
N PRO A 85 -2.69 25.76 17.39
CA PRO A 85 -2.34 27.17 17.29
C PRO A 85 -0.88 27.40 16.87
N TYR A 86 -0.07 26.34 16.67
CA TYR A 86 1.35 26.44 16.36
C TYR A 86 1.68 25.99 14.93
N LYS A 87 2.36 26.86 14.17
CA LYS A 87 2.76 26.67 12.77
C LYS A 87 3.62 25.40 12.59
N TYR A 88 3.04 24.33 12.08
CA TYR A 88 3.75 23.10 11.70
C TYR A 88 4.59 23.38 10.45
N PHE A 89 5.89 23.11 10.49
CA PHE A 89 6.79 23.25 9.34
C PHE A 89 7.05 21.89 8.71
N TYR A 90 6.34 21.60 7.62
CA TYR A 90 6.49 20.38 6.84
C TYR A 90 7.89 20.22 6.26
N SER A 91 8.42 19.00 6.25
CA SER A 91 9.60 18.63 5.47
C SER A 91 9.36 18.80 3.97
N LYS A 92 10.43 18.81 3.16
CA LYS A 92 10.30 18.89 1.70
C LYS A 92 9.46 17.73 1.15
N GLU A 93 9.68 16.54 1.67
CA GLU A 93 9.00 15.32 1.26
C GLU A 93 7.50 15.37 1.61
N GLU A 94 7.14 15.80 2.82
CA GLU A 94 5.73 15.96 3.22
C GLU A 94 5.01 17.02 2.37
N ARG A 95 5.67 18.15 2.08
CA ARG A 95 5.10 19.19 1.20
C ARG A 95 4.87 18.66 -0.20
N PHE A 96 5.84 17.94 -0.76
CA PHE A 96 5.73 17.32 -2.09
C PHE A 96 4.49 16.43 -2.17
N LYS A 97 4.34 15.50 -1.21
CA LYS A 97 3.22 14.56 -1.16
C LYS A 97 1.88 15.27 -0.94
N TYR A 98 1.85 16.24 -0.04
CA TYR A 98 0.66 17.07 0.21
C TYR A 98 0.21 17.82 -1.03
N ILE A 99 1.14 18.51 -1.71
CA ILE A 99 0.80 19.33 -2.89
C ILE A 99 0.23 18.42 -3.97
N ILE A 100 0.84 17.28 -4.27
CA ILE A 100 0.33 16.33 -5.27
C ILE A 100 -1.06 15.83 -4.90
N THR A 101 -1.24 15.35 -3.67
CA THR A 101 -2.53 14.85 -3.19
C THR A 101 -3.60 15.92 -3.33
N LYS A 102 -3.28 17.15 -2.91
CA LYS A 102 -4.20 18.29 -2.92
C LYS A 102 -4.54 18.75 -4.35
N ILE A 103 -3.57 18.89 -5.26
CA ILE A 103 -3.84 19.35 -6.64
C ILE A 103 -4.60 18.30 -7.46
N ILE A 104 -4.40 17.00 -7.19
CA ILE A 104 -5.17 15.95 -7.85
C ILE A 104 -6.58 15.92 -7.26
N GLN A 105 -6.73 15.94 -5.93
CA GLN A 105 -8.03 15.91 -5.22
C GLN A 105 -8.79 17.25 -5.19
N SER A 106 -8.47 18.19 -6.07
CA SER A 106 -9.17 19.47 -6.17
C SER A 106 -10.04 19.52 -7.42
N ASP A 107 -11.26 20.04 -7.29
CA ASP A 107 -12.15 20.37 -8.41
C ASP A 107 -11.72 21.63 -9.16
N LYS A 108 -11.04 22.55 -8.46
CA LYS A 108 -10.63 23.86 -8.95
C LYS A 108 -9.11 24.04 -8.94
N PRO A 109 -8.56 24.90 -9.81
CA PRO A 109 -7.16 25.28 -9.74
C PRO A 109 -6.78 25.88 -8.38
N ILE A 110 -5.66 25.42 -7.83
CA ILE A 110 -5.17 25.85 -6.51
C ILE A 110 -4.28 27.07 -6.66
N LYS A 111 -4.45 28.07 -5.80
CA LYS A 111 -3.57 29.26 -5.83
C LYS A 111 -2.29 28.98 -5.04
N ILE A 112 -1.17 29.47 -5.53
CA ILE A 112 0.13 29.35 -4.82
C ILE A 112 0.04 29.98 -3.42
N ASP A 113 -0.66 31.10 -3.28
CA ASP A 113 -0.86 31.77 -1.99
C ASP A 113 -1.60 30.90 -0.97
N GLU A 114 -2.48 30.01 -1.42
CA GLU A 114 -3.15 29.03 -0.55
C GLU A 114 -2.13 28.01 -0.01
N LEU A 115 -1.30 27.45 -0.89
CA LEU A 115 -0.23 26.53 -0.50
C LEU A 115 0.79 27.20 0.44
N GLN A 116 1.13 28.46 0.22
CA GLN A 116 2.02 29.21 1.11
C GLN A 116 1.44 29.35 2.52
N LYS A 117 0.12 29.63 2.63
CA LYS A 117 -0.58 29.76 3.91
C LYS A 117 -0.67 28.42 4.63
N THR A 118 -1.02 27.35 3.92
CA THR A 118 -1.16 26.02 4.53
C THR A 118 0.17 25.40 4.92
N LEU A 119 1.20 25.53 4.08
CA LEU A 119 2.50 24.88 4.29
C LEU A 119 3.52 25.77 5.01
N TYR A 120 3.18 27.03 5.28
CA TYR A 120 4.04 28.03 5.93
C TYR A 120 5.40 28.21 5.25
N VAL A 121 5.43 28.23 3.92
CA VAL A 121 6.65 28.41 3.10
C VAL A 121 6.55 29.58 2.13
N SER A 122 7.69 30.02 1.60
CA SER A 122 7.76 31.11 0.62
C SER A 122 7.23 30.69 -0.75
N LYS A 123 6.78 31.66 -1.55
CA LYS A 123 6.38 31.45 -2.95
C LYS A 123 7.46 30.74 -3.76
N ASN A 124 8.71 31.14 -3.60
CA ASN A 124 9.85 30.53 -4.30
C ASN A 124 10.08 29.08 -3.89
N THR A 125 9.78 28.72 -2.64
CA THR A 125 9.84 27.32 -2.18
C THR A 125 8.80 26.47 -2.90
N ILE A 126 7.55 26.95 -2.97
CA ILE A 126 6.48 26.25 -3.70
C ILE A 126 6.82 26.12 -5.19
N LEU A 127 7.31 27.18 -5.83
CA LEU A 127 7.67 27.14 -7.25
C LEU A 127 8.74 26.07 -7.56
N LYS A 128 9.78 25.99 -6.73
CA LYS A 128 10.82 24.94 -6.88
C LYS A 128 10.25 23.54 -6.67
N GLU A 129 9.35 23.36 -5.71
CA GLU A 129 8.68 22.07 -5.48
C GLU A 129 7.79 21.67 -6.66
N LEU A 130 7.10 22.63 -7.29
CA LEU A 130 6.28 22.35 -8.46
C LEU A 130 7.10 21.81 -9.65
N ASP A 131 8.37 22.22 -9.79
CA ASP A 131 9.26 21.69 -10.84
C ASP A 131 9.56 20.21 -10.64
N GLU A 132 9.77 19.77 -9.39
CA GLU A 132 9.95 18.36 -9.05
C GLU A 132 8.63 17.58 -9.22
N ILE A 133 7.50 18.19 -8.87
CA ILE A 133 6.17 17.59 -9.01
C ILE A 133 5.82 17.38 -10.49
N GLU A 134 6.16 18.32 -11.37
CA GLU A 134 5.92 18.21 -12.80
C GLU A 134 6.69 17.03 -13.43
N LEU A 135 7.94 16.84 -13.03
CA LEU A 135 8.74 15.68 -13.45
C LEU A 135 8.14 14.36 -12.93
N TRP A 136 7.58 14.34 -11.73
CA TRP A 136 6.94 13.14 -11.19
C TRP A 136 5.61 12.83 -11.88
N LEU A 137 4.78 13.85 -12.13
CA LEU A 137 3.50 13.72 -12.82
C LEU A 137 3.67 13.23 -14.27
N SER A 138 4.70 13.73 -14.98
CA SER A 138 4.93 13.33 -16.38
C SER A 138 5.24 11.83 -16.53
N LYS A 139 5.95 11.23 -15.56
CA LYS A 139 6.17 9.77 -15.49
C LYS A 139 4.90 8.95 -15.27
N LYS A 140 3.81 9.60 -14.86
CA LYS A 140 2.49 9.01 -14.62
C LYS A 140 1.48 9.40 -15.72
N ASN A 141 1.93 9.91 -16.87
CA ASN A 141 1.08 10.42 -17.95
C ASN A 141 0.18 11.60 -17.53
N LEU A 142 0.60 12.37 -16.53
CA LEU A 142 -0.10 13.55 -16.04
C LEU A 142 0.66 14.82 -16.37
N LYS A 143 -0.06 15.90 -16.66
CA LYS A 143 0.50 17.21 -16.99
C LYS A 143 0.13 18.23 -15.93
N LEU A 144 1.13 18.91 -15.38
CA LEU A 144 0.90 20.04 -14.48
C LEU A 144 0.58 21.29 -15.30
N LEU A 145 -0.61 21.87 -15.11
CA LEU A 145 -1.00 23.13 -15.71
C LEU A 145 -0.77 24.27 -14.72
N ARG A 146 0.10 25.22 -15.08
CA ARG A 146 0.37 26.43 -14.31
C ARG A 146 -0.16 27.64 -15.09
N LYS A 147 -1.28 28.23 -14.64
CA LYS A 147 -1.88 29.39 -15.31
C LYS A 147 -1.82 30.62 -14.40
N GLN A 148 -1.24 31.70 -14.92
CA GLN A 148 -1.15 32.97 -14.18
C GLN A 148 -2.55 33.45 -13.78
N LYS A 149 -2.71 33.95 -12.54
CA LYS A 149 -3.97 34.40 -11.92
C LYS A 149 -5.05 33.31 -11.71
N ILE A 150 -4.97 32.18 -12.38
CA ILE A 150 -5.91 31.06 -12.26
C ILE A 150 -5.44 30.08 -11.18
N GLY A 151 -4.17 29.68 -11.22
CA GLY A 151 -3.59 28.72 -10.27
C GLY A 151 -2.95 27.52 -10.95
N ILE A 152 -2.79 26.44 -10.18
CA ILE A 152 -2.21 25.16 -10.60
C ILE A 152 -3.28 24.06 -10.62
N SER A 153 -3.21 23.17 -11.60
CA SER A 153 -4.13 22.02 -11.74
C SER A 153 -3.46 20.89 -12.50
N VAL A 154 -4.01 19.68 -12.43
CA VAL A 154 -3.47 18.50 -13.12
C VAL A 154 -4.42 18.05 -14.23
N GLU A 155 -3.86 17.92 -15.44
CA GLU A 155 -4.52 17.38 -16.64
C GLU A 155 -4.02 15.95 -16.92
N GLY A 156 -4.89 15.11 -17.48
CA GLY A 156 -4.64 13.69 -17.71
C GLY A 156 -5.89 12.85 -17.45
N SER A 157 -5.82 11.55 -17.77
CA SER A 157 -6.95 10.64 -17.59
C SER A 157 -7.30 10.47 -16.12
N GLU A 158 -8.57 10.19 -15.83
CA GLU A 158 -9.01 9.93 -14.46
C GLU A 158 -8.34 8.67 -13.88
N TYR A 159 -8.11 7.67 -14.73
CA TYR A 159 -7.35 6.47 -14.39
C TYR A 159 -5.94 6.81 -13.89
N ASP A 160 -5.20 7.62 -14.64
CA ASP A 160 -3.81 7.99 -14.29
C ASP A 160 -3.76 8.83 -13.01
N LYS A 161 -4.75 9.73 -12.79
CA LYS A 161 -4.84 10.53 -11.56
C LYS A 161 -5.04 9.65 -10.32
N ARG A 162 -5.96 8.69 -10.39
CA ARG A 162 -6.23 7.77 -9.29
C ARG A 162 -5.07 6.83 -9.04
N ARG A 163 -4.44 6.33 -10.10
CA ARG A 163 -3.22 5.52 -10.00
C ARG A 163 -2.08 6.30 -9.36
N ALA A 164 -1.87 7.55 -9.76
CA ALA A 164 -0.85 8.40 -9.16
C ALA A 164 -1.11 8.63 -7.66
N LEU A 165 -2.36 8.84 -7.25
CA LEU A 165 -2.72 8.93 -5.82
C LEU A 165 -2.44 7.62 -5.07
N LEU A 166 -2.81 6.48 -5.65
CA LEU A 166 -2.55 5.17 -5.03
C LEU A 166 -1.05 4.90 -4.87
N ASP A 167 -0.27 5.12 -5.92
CA ASP A 167 1.18 4.94 -5.89
C ASP A 167 1.81 5.85 -4.81
N LEU A 168 1.34 7.11 -4.73
CA LEU A 168 1.79 8.05 -3.71
C LEU A 168 1.44 7.59 -2.29
N VAL A 169 0.27 6.99 -2.06
CA VAL A 169 -0.09 6.47 -0.73
C VAL A 169 0.75 5.23 -0.40
N VAL A 170 0.89 4.28 -1.32
CA VAL A 170 1.66 3.04 -1.11
C VAL A 170 3.13 3.35 -0.78
N ASP A 171 3.73 4.33 -1.44
CA ASP A 171 5.13 4.71 -1.22
C ASP A 171 5.35 5.44 0.13
N THR A 172 4.28 5.90 0.79
CA THR A 172 4.42 6.93 1.83
C THR A 172 3.62 6.71 3.11
N VAL A 173 2.65 5.80 3.08
CA VAL A 173 1.81 5.43 4.22
C VAL A 173 1.90 3.93 4.39
N SER A 174 2.34 3.49 5.56
CA SER A 174 2.37 2.06 5.87
C SER A 174 0.96 1.53 6.11
N THR A 175 0.76 0.23 5.91
CA THR A 175 -0.48 -0.46 6.30
C THR A 175 -0.80 -0.23 7.78
N GLU A 176 0.22 -0.20 8.64
CA GLU A 176 0.07 0.10 10.07
C GLU A 176 -0.47 1.52 10.30
N ASP A 177 -0.02 2.52 9.55
CA ASP A 177 -0.53 3.89 9.64
C ASP A 177 -2.01 3.97 9.25
N ILE A 178 -2.43 3.25 8.21
CA ILE A 178 -3.84 3.18 7.78
C ILE A 178 -4.68 2.52 8.86
N LEU A 179 -4.24 1.37 9.38
CA LEU A 179 -4.97 0.65 10.44
C LEU A 179 -5.04 1.47 11.72
N ASN A 180 -3.97 2.17 12.08
CA ASN A 180 -3.96 3.09 13.21
C ASN A 180 -4.92 4.26 13.01
N TYR A 181 -5.04 4.80 11.79
CA TYR A 181 -6.01 5.84 11.47
C TYR A 181 -7.45 5.34 11.64
N VAL A 182 -7.74 4.13 11.18
CA VAL A 182 -9.07 3.48 11.29
C VAL A 182 -9.41 3.13 12.75
N ASN A 183 -8.47 2.54 13.48
CA ASN A 183 -8.72 1.98 14.81
C ASN A 183 -8.67 3.03 15.93
N ASN A 184 -7.90 4.12 15.79
CA ASN A 184 -7.83 5.19 16.79
C ASN A 184 -9.02 6.16 16.64
N ARG A 185 -10.23 5.62 16.79
CA ARG A 185 -11.57 6.21 16.54
C ARG A 185 -11.85 7.59 17.13
N ILE A 186 -11.00 8.13 18.01
CA ILE A 186 -10.90 9.56 18.34
C ILE A 186 -9.45 9.78 18.84
N ALA A 187 -8.54 10.30 18.01
CA ALA A 187 -7.37 11.05 18.50
C ALA A 187 -6.59 11.69 17.33
N HIS A 188 -6.99 12.91 16.98
CA HIS A 188 -6.16 14.10 16.71
C HIS A 188 -4.63 13.96 16.77
N SER A 189 -4.02 13.06 15.99
CA SER A 189 -2.68 13.27 15.45
C SER A 189 -2.80 13.65 13.97
N ARG A 190 -3.50 14.76 13.69
CA ARG A 190 -3.47 15.46 12.38
C ARG A 190 -2.04 15.77 11.89
N ILE A 191 -1.08 15.62 12.79
CA ILE A 191 0.35 15.87 12.61
C ILE A 191 1.03 14.78 11.76
N LYS A 192 0.50 13.54 11.71
CA LYS A 192 1.26 12.45 11.07
C LYS A 192 0.97 12.21 9.59
N ASN A 193 -0.20 12.54 9.04
CA ASN A 193 -0.49 12.19 7.64
C ASN A 193 -1.56 13.10 7.00
N MET A 194 -1.21 14.33 6.58
CA MET A 194 -2.15 15.19 5.83
C MET A 194 -2.70 14.53 4.56
N GLN A 195 -1.96 13.58 3.98
CA GLN A 195 -2.47 12.77 2.87
C GLN A 195 -3.69 11.97 3.31
N LEU A 196 -3.61 11.30 4.47
CA LEU A 196 -4.74 10.60 5.05
C LEU A 196 -5.88 11.56 5.36
N ASP A 197 -5.60 12.75 5.92
CA ASP A 197 -6.67 13.74 6.13
C ASP A 197 -7.34 14.15 4.81
N ILE A 198 -6.58 14.45 3.74
CA ILE A 198 -7.19 14.79 2.43
C ILE A 198 -8.06 13.64 1.89
N LEU A 199 -7.58 12.40 2.04
CA LEU A 199 -8.25 11.22 1.51
C LEU A 199 -9.47 10.80 2.34
N PHE A 200 -9.39 10.90 3.67
CA PHE A 200 -10.30 10.25 4.61
C PHE A 200 -11.13 11.22 5.48
N SER A 201 -10.79 12.52 5.59
CA SER A 201 -11.43 13.45 6.55
C SER A 201 -12.95 13.56 6.44
N ASP A 202 -13.47 13.44 5.21
CA ASP A 202 -14.89 13.64 4.91
C ASP A 202 -15.59 12.30 4.63
N LEU A 203 -14.90 11.20 4.88
CA LEU A 203 -15.43 9.85 4.70
C LEU A 203 -15.80 9.26 6.05
N ASN A 204 -16.90 8.50 6.06
CA ASN A 204 -17.24 7.69 7.22
C ASN A 204 -16.42 6.40 7.20
N ILE A 205 -15.36 6.37 8.01
CA ILE A 205 -14.46 5.22 8.12
C ILE A 205 -15.14 4.01 8.74
N ASP A 206 -16.02 4.21 9.72
CA ASP A 206 -16.78 3.09 10.31
C ASP A 206 -17.72 2.45 9.29
N PHE A 207 -18.32 3.25 8.39
CA PHE A 207 -19.10 2.73 7.28
C PHE A 207 -18.23 1.88 6.34
N LEU A 208 -17.06 2.37 5.94
CA LEU A 208 -16.16 1.64 5.04
C LEU A 208 -15.57 0.37 5.69
N ASP A 209 -15.19 0.41 6.97
CA ASP A 209 -14.74 -0.78 7.73
C ASP A 209 -15.85 -1.83 7.78
N ASN A 210 -17.09 -1.43 8.11
CA ASN A 210 -18.23 -2.35 8.10
C ASN A 210 -18.53 -2.92 6.71
N LEU A 211 -18.38 -2.11 5.66
CA LEU A 211 -18.57 -2.55 4.28
C LEU A 211 -17.56 -3.63 3.88
N ILE A 212 -16.28 -3.44 4.21
CA ILE A 212 -15.23 -4.42 3.95
C ILE A 212 -15.46 -5.69 4.78
N ARG A 213 -15.83 -5.58 6.06
CA ARG A 213 -16.18 -6.73 6.90
C ARG A 213 -17.38 -7.52 6.37
N ARG A 214 -18.38 -6.85 5.80
CA ARG A 214 -19.52 -7.50 5.13
C ARG A 214 -19.06 -8.30 3.91
N ALA A 215 -18.16 -7.72 3.11
CA ALA A 215 -17.56 -8.41 1.97
C ALA A 215 -16.79 -9.67 2.41
N GLU A 216 -16.00 -9.60 3.48
CA GLU A 216 -15.33 -10.78 4.07
C GLU A 216 -16.31 -11.90 4.46
N ILE A 217 -17.45 -11.54 5.08
CA ILE A 217 -18.49 -12.50 5.47
C ILE A 217 -19.13 -13.14 4.23
N GLN A 218 -19.51 -12.35 3.23
CA GLN A 218 -20.14 -12.84 2.00
C GLN A 218 -19.20 -13.75 1.20
N LEU A 219 -17.90 -13.45 1.20
CA LEU A 219 -16.88 -14.25 0.52
C LEU A 219 -16.40 -15.45 1.36
N GLY A 220 -16.80 -15.56 2.62
CA GLY A 220 -16.34 -16.60 3.53
C GLY A 220 -14.84 -16.56 3.86
N ARG A 221 -14.16 -15.42 3.64
CA ARG A 221 -12.70 -15.27 3.83
C ARG A 221 -12.33 -13.97 4.55
N ARG A 222 -11.15 -13.94 5.17
CA ARG A 222 -10.56 -12.74 5.77
C ARG A 222 -9.50 -12.15 4.87
N PHE A 223 -9.44 -10.83 4.80
CA PHE A 223 -8.40 -10.11 4.09
C PHE A 223 -7.16 -9.96 4.97
N SER A 224 -5.98 -10.02 4.37
CA SER A 224 -4.76 -9.60 5.07
C SER A 224 -4.78 -8.09 5.29
N ASP A 225 -4.06 -7.61 6.30
CA ASP A 225 -3.94 -6.18 6.62
C ASP A 225 -3.59 -5.33 5.39
N ASP A 226 -2.65 -5.78 4.55
CA ASP A 226 -2.27 -5.08 3.32
C ASP A 226 -3.41 -5.02 2.29
N ALA A 227 -4.18 -6.10 2.13
CA ALA A 227 -5.30 -6.15 1.20
C ALA A 227 -6.44 -5.25 1.70
N TYR A 228 -6.70 -5.28 3.01
CA TYR A 228 -7.64 -4.39 3.68
C TYR A 228 -7.26 -2.92 3.47
N GLY A 229 -6.01 -2.55 3.78
CA GLY A 229 -5.52 -1.17 3.65
C GLY A 229 -5.55 -0.67 2.19
N SER A 230 -5.21 -1.54 1.24
CA SER A 230 -5.27 -1.20 -0.19
C SER A 230 -6.70 -0.99 -0.70
N LEU A 231 -7.63 -1.89 -0.33
CA LEU A 231 -9.04 -1.77 -0.69
C LEU A 231 -9.65 -0.50 -0.07
N LEU A 232 -9.42 -0.26 1.23
CA LEU A 232 -9.91 0.93 1.92
C LEU A 232 -9.40 2.22 1.27
N THR A 233 -8.11 2.29 0.95
CA THR A 233 -7.50 3.45 0.25
C THR A 233 -8.13 3.65 -1.12
N HIS A 234 -8.35 2.57 -1.87
CA HIS A 234 -8.99 2.67 -3.17
C HIS A 234 -10.42 3.21 -3.06
N LEU A 235 -11.24 2.65 -2.17
CA LEU A 235 -12.61 3.11 -1.93
C LEU A 235 -12.63 4.59 -1.56
N ALA A 236 -11.71 5.03 -0.70
CA ALA A 236 -11.62 6.43 -0.30
C ALA A 236 -11.30 7.37 -1.47
N ILE A 237 -10.31 7.01 -2.30
CA ILE A 237 -9.98 7.77 -3.50
C ILE A 237 -11.19 7.79 -4.45
N MET A 238 -11.77 6.63 -4.75
CA MET A 238 -12.92 6.51 -5.65
C MET A 238 -14.08 7.43 -5.23
N ILE A 239 -14.52 7.32 -3.97
CA ILE A 239 -15.64 8.12 -3.43
C ILE A 239 -15.34 9.61 -3.55
N LYS A 240 -14.15 10.06 -3.11
CA LYS A 240 -13.75 11.47 -3.20
C LYS A 240 -13.74 11.97 -4.65
N ARG A 241 -13.22 11.19 -5.59
CA ARG A 241 -13.18 11.57 -7.00
C ARG A 241 -14.57 11.70 -7.59
N ILE A 242 -15.46 10.76 -7.30
CA ILE A 242 -16.85 10.77 -7.78
C ILE A 242 -17.61 11.95 -7.16
N GLN A 243 -17.43 12.26 -5.87
CA GLN A 243 -18.02 13.45 -5.23
C GLN A 243 -17.59 14.77 -5.90
N LEU A 244 -16.41 14.81 -6.53
CA LEU A 244 -15.93 15.95 -7.32
C LEU A 244 -16.40 15.92 -8.79
N ASN A 245 -17.36 15.04 -9.13
CA ASN A 245 -17.83 14.75 -10.48
C ASN A 245 -16.68 14.35 -11.43
N LYS A 246 -15.70 13.58 -10.91
CA LYS A 246 -14.57 13.03 -11.67
C LYS A 246 -14.74 11.52 -11.79
N THR A 247 -15.65 11.11 -12.67
CA THR A 247 -15.95 9.71 -12.93
C THR A 247 -14.92 9.08 -13.86
N LEU A 248 -14.62 7.81 -13.60
CA LEU A 248 -13.79 7.01 -14.49
C LEU A 248 -14.62 6.60 -15.71
N TYR A 249 -14.06 6.80 -16.91
CA TYR A 249 -14.56 6.21 -18.14
C TYR A 249 -13.39 5.51 -18.80
N LEU A 250 -13.38 4.17 -18.76
CA LEU A 250 -12.38 3.38 -19.49
C LEU A 250 -12.95 3.08 -20.88
N GLN A 251 -12.25 3.49 -21.94
CA GLN A 251 -12.61 3.08 -23.30
C GLN A 251 -12.31 1.59 -23.47
N ASN A 252 -13.34 0.84 -23.87
CA ASN A 252 -13.33 -0.48 -24.51
C ASN A 252 -12.05 -1.30 -24.29
N VAL A 253 -12.03 -2.11 -23.23
CA VAL A 253 -11.27 -3.35 -23.27
C VAL A 253 -12.29 -4.48 -23.16
N ASP A 254 -12.08 -5.59 -23.85
CA ASP A 254 -13.00 -6.74 -23.78
C ASP A 254 -13.02 -7.30 -22.36
N PHE A 255 -14.20 -7.25 -21.73
CA PHE A 255 -14.36 -7.47 -20.28
C PHE A 255 -15.32 -8.61 -19.92
N ASP A 256 -15.75 -9.42 -20.91
CA ASP A 256 -16.85 -10.41 -20.77
C ASP A 256 -16.64 -11.53 -19.74
N THR A 257 -15.44 -11.73 -19.17
CA THR A 257 -15.14 -12.95 -18.39
C THR A 257 -15.21 -12.82 -16.87
N VAL A 258 -15.87 -11.80 -16.30
CA VAL A 258 -15.85 -11.55 -14.83
C VAL A 258 -17.23 -11.42 -14.17
N GLU A 259 -18.29 -11.23 -14.96
CA GLU A 259 -19.62 -10.91 -14.44
C GLU A 259 -20.28 -12.07 -13.66
N CYS A 260 -19.72 -13.29 -13.74
CA CYS A 260 -20.26 -14.49 -13.09
C CYS A 260 -19.54 -14.90 -11.79
N SER A 261 -18.70 -14.04 -11.19
CA SER A 261 -17.98 -14.37 -9.94
C SER A 261 -18.69 -13.85 -8.70
N VAL A 262 -18.57 -14.58 -7.57
CA VAL A 262 -19.08 -14.08 -6.27
C VAL A 262 -18.37 -12.79 -5.86
N GLU A 263 -17.10 -12.60 -6.22
CA GLU A 263 -16.43 -11.30 -6.02
C GLU A 263 -17.11 -10.17 -6.77
N TYR A 264 -17.62 -10.42 -7.98
CA TYR A 264 -18.38 -9.42 -8.74
C TYR A 264 -19.69 -9.07 -8.04
N GLU A 265 -20.45 -10.06 -7.59
CA GLU A 265 -21.69 -9.83 -6.83
C GLU A 265 -21.43 -9.03 -5.54
N VAL A 266 -20.36 -9.37 -4.81
CA VAL A 266 -19.94 -8.66 -3.60
C VAL A 266 -19.50 -7.23 -3.93
N ALA A 267 -18.76 -7.02 -5.02
CA ALA A 267 -18.37 -5.68 -5.46
C ALA A 267 -19.58 -4.82 -5.86
N VAL A 268 -20.57 -5.41 -6.53
CA VAL A 268 -21.85 -4.75 -6.86
C VAL A 268 -22.60 -4.37 -5.59
N TYR A 269 -22.70 -5.29 -4.62
CA TYR A 269 -23.27 -4.99 -3.31
C TYR A 269 -22.54 -3.82 -2.63
N MET A 270 -21.20 -3.85 -2.61
CA MET A 270 -20.41 -2.78 -2.01
C MET A 270 -20.68 -1.41 -2.65
N ILE A 271 -20.81 -1.38 -3.98
CA ILE A 271 -21.11 -0.15 -4.73
C ILE A 271 -22.51 0.36 -4.41
N ASN A 272 -23.53 -0.50 -4.40
CA ASN A 272 -24.89 -0.10 -4.07
C ASN A 272 -24.97 0.53 -2.67
N GLU A 273 -24.28 -0.05 -1.68
CA GLU A 273 -24.20 0.54 -0.33
C GLU A 273 -23.51 1.91 -0.34
N ILE A 274 -22.42 2.07 -1.12
CA ILE A 274 -21.70 3.33 -1.26
C ILE A 274 -22.57 4.41 -1.93
N GLU A 275 -23.24 4.09 -3.04
CA GLU A 275 -24.16 4.99 -3.74
C GLU A 275 -25.28 5.45 -2.82
N ASN A 276 -25.88 4.51 -2.07
CA ASN A 276 -26.95 4.79 -1.13
C ASN A 276 -26.50 5.67 0.04
N TYR A 277 -25.31 5.43 0.58
CA TYR A 277 -24.78 6.17 1.72
C TYR A 277 -24.32 7.59 1.33
N TYR A 278 -23.51 7.70 0.28
CA TYR A 278 -22.89 8.97 -0.13
C TYR A 278 -23.73 9.76 -1.14
N LYS A 279 -24.83 9.20 -1.66
CA LYS A 279 -25.70 9.82 -2.68
C LYS A 279 -24.93 10.20 -3.94
N ILE A 280 -24.11 9.27 -4.41
CA ILE A 280 -23.29 9.39 -5.64
C ILE A 280 -23.71 8.33 -6.65
N VAL A 281 -23.33 8.52 -7.91
CA VAL A 281 -23.46 7.50 -8.96
C VAL A 281 -22.07 6.99 -9.30
N VAL A 282 -21.88 5.68 -9.17
CA VAL A 282 -20.62 4.99 -9.36
C VAL A 282 -20.64 4.28 -10.73
N PRO A 283 -19.74 4.64 -11.65
CA PRO A 283 -19.64 3.95 -12.94
C PRO A 283 -19.36 2.45 -12.77
N THR A 284 -19.89 1.62 -13.68
CA THR A 284 -19.73 0.15 -13.61
C THR A 284 -18.26 -0.27 -13.77
N GLU A 285 -17.44 0.58 -14.38
CA GLU A 285 -15.99 0.42 -14.48
C GLU A 285 -15.30 0.31 -13.12
N GLU A 286 -15.88 0.89 -12.06
CA GLU A 286 -15.34 0.87 -10.70
C GLU A 286 -15.54 -0.50 -10.02
N ILE A 287 -16.62 -1.22 -10.38
CA ILE A 287 -16.92 -2.57 -9.87
C ILE A 287 -15.71 -3.47 -10.06
N ARG A 288 -15.12 -3.43 -11.26
CA ARG A 288 -13.99 -4.31 -11.62
C ARG A 288 -12.73 -4.03 -10.81
N TYR A 289 -12.51 -2.79 -10.38
CA TYR A 289 -11.36 -2.47 -9.54
C TYR A 289 -11.55 -2.99 -8.12
N ILE A 290 -12.78 -2.93 -7.60
CA ILE A 290 -13.14 -3.58 -6.33
C ILE A 290 -12.96 -5.08 -6.48
N VAL A 291 -13.49 -5.71 -7.53
CA VAL A 291 -13.31 -7.15 -7.81
C VAL A 291 -11.83 -7.55 -7.82
N TYR A 292 -10.97 -6.76 -8.46
CA TYR A 292 -9.52 -6.99 -8.44
C TYR A 292 -8.96 -7.07 -7.02
N HIS A 293 -9.35 -6.16 -6.13
CA HIS A 293 -8.92 -6.17 -4.73
C HIS A 293 -9.51 -7.33 -3.94
N LEU A 294 -10.77 -7.66 -4.20
CA LEU A 294 -11.42 -8.82 -3.58
C LEU A 294 -10.69 -10.10 -3.97
N LEU A 295 -10.38 -10.30 -5.26
CA LEU A 295 -9.66 -11.47 -5.77
C LEU A 295 -8.19 -11.55 -5.31
N GLY A 296 -7.53 -10.40 -5.14
CA GLY A 296 -6.14 -10.32 -4.70
C GLY A 296 -5.92 -10.56 -3.20
N SER A 297 -7.00 -10.65 -2.42
CA SER A 297 -6.91 -10.89 -0.99
C SER A 297 -6.50 -12.34 -0.68
N ARG A 298 -5.48 -12.51 0.18
CA ARG A 298 -4.97 -13.85 0.54
C ARG A 298 -6.06 -14.69 1.23
N ILE A 299 -6.42 -15.80 0.59
CA ILE A 299 -7.44 -16.74 1.03
C ILE A 299 -6.91 -17.54 2.22
N TYR A 300 -7.45 -17.32 3.43
CA TYR A 300 -7.12 -18.14 4.62
C TYR A 300 -8.08 -19.31 4.87
N LYS A 301 -9.17 -19.40 4.10
CA LYS A 301 -10.12 -20.53 4.13
C LYS A 301 -11.12 -20.34 2.99
N GLN A 302 -11.07 -21.19 1.98
CA GLN A 302 -12.19 -21.41 1.08
C GLN A 302 -12.30 -22.92 0.91
N SER A 303 -13.52 -23.45 0.94
CA SER A 303 -13.73 -24.87 0.66
C SER A 303 -13.56 -25.11 -0.85
N ILE A 304 -12.98 -26.26 -1.20
CA ILE A 304 -12.61 -26.63 -2.58
C ILE A 304 -13.85 -26.70 -3.50
N ASP A 305 -15.01 -27.04 -2.94
CA ASP A 305 -16.27 -27.14 -3.67
C ASP A 305 -16.79 -25.76 -4.11
N ASP A 306 -16.57 -24.71 -3.31
CA ASP A 306 -16.99 -23.35 -3.66
C ASP A 306 -16.15 -22.78 -4.82
N LEU A 307 -14.88 -23.18 -4.95
CA LEU A 307 -14.02 -22.76 -6.06
C LEU A 307 -14.46 -23.40 -7.39
N LYS A 308 -14.81 -24.69 -7.39
CA LYS A 308 -15.21 -25.41 -8.63
C LYS A 308 -16.54 -24.93 -9.22
N ILE A 309 -17.45 -24.39 -8.39
CA ILE A 309 -18.75 -23.85 -8.83
C ILE A 309 -18.62 -22.45 -9.46
N GLN A 310 -17.51 -21.74 -9.24
CA GLN A 310 -17.36 -20.29 -9.52
C GLN A 310 -16.29 -19.96 -10.57
N VAL A 311 -15.77 -20.95 -11.30
CA VAL A 311 -14.68 -20.75 -12.27
C VAL A 311 -15.28 -20.68 -13.66
N ASP A 312 -14.79 -19.72 -14.46
CA ASP A 312 -15.01 -19.71 -15.90
C ASP A 312 -14.54 -21.06 -16.47
N ASP A 313 -15.48 -21.85 -17.01
CA ASP A 313 -15.21 -23.15 -17.62
C ASP A 313 -14.03 -23.07 -18.61
N GLN A 314 -13.85 -21.93 -19.29
CA GLN A 314 -12.75 -21.69 -20.21
C GLN A 314 -11.39 -21.59 -19.49
N LEU A 315 -11.30 -20.88 -18.36
CA LEU A 315 -10.05 -20.80 -17.59
C LEU A 315 -9.63 -22.18 -17.07
N SER A 316 -10.58 -22.97 -16.60
CA SER A 316 -10.32 -24.36 -16.20
C SER A 316 -9.74 -25.19 -17.36
N ILE A 317 -10.29 -25.04 -18.56
CA ILE A 317 -9.78 -25.72 -19.77
C ILE A 317 -8.36 -25.26 -20.09
N VAL A 318 -8.07 -23.95 -19.97
CA VAL A 318 -6.73 -23.40 -20.22
C VAL A 318 -5.70 -23.95 -19.22
N ILE A 319 -6.03 -23.99 -17.93
CA ILE A 319 -5.12 -24.53 -16.91
C ILE A 319 -4.87 -26.02 -17.14
N LYS A 320 -5.90 -26.80 -17.49
CA LYS A 320 -5.75 -28.23 -17.83
C LYS A 320 -4.82 -28.43 -19.03
N LYS A 321 -4.99 -27.65 -20.10
CA LYS A 321 -4.06 -27.68 -21.26
C LYS A 321 -2.62 -27.41 -20.86
N MET A 322 -2.39 -26.42 -19.98
CA MET A 322 -1.04 -26.14 -19.46
C MET A 322 -0.46 -27.32 -18.68
N ILE A 323 -1.27 -27.97 -17.84
CA ILE A 323 -0.85 -29.13 -17.04
C ILE A 323 -0.53 -30.34 -17.94
N ASP A 324 -1.41 -30.64 -18.90
CA ASP A 324 -1.23 -31.74 -19.84
C ASP A 324 0.05 -31.58 -20.66
N GLU A 325 0.32 -30.37 -21.17
CA GLU A 325 1.54 -30.12 -21.93
C GLU A 325 2.81 -30.22 -21.07
N ILE A 326 2.73 -29.85 -19.78
CA ILE A 326 3.85 -30.08 -18.84
C ILE A 326 4.06 -31.58 -18.60
N LYS A 327 2.99 -32.37 -18.46
CA LYS A 327 3.09 -33.83 -18.29
C LYS A 327 3.78 -34.48 -19.49
N GLU A 328 3.43 -34.06 -20.70
CA GLU A 328 4.07 -34.51 -21.94
C GLU A 328 5.55 -34.12 -22.02
N LEU A 329 5.89 -32.85 -21.75
CA LEU A 329 7.27 -32.35 -21.82
C LEU A 329 8.23 -33.06 -20.86
N TYR A 330 7.72 -33.48 -19.70
CA TYR A 330 8.51 -34.13 -18.65
C TYR A 330 8.32 -35.65 -18.59
N ASN A 331 7.39 -36.19 -19.38
CA ASN A 331 6.98 -37.59 -19.37
C ASN A 331 6.69 -38.10 -17.94
N VAL A 332 5.84 -37.35 -17.23
CA VAL A 332 5.46 -37.63 -15.83
C VAL A 332 3.95 -37.85 -15.71
N ASP A 333 3.58 -38.71 -14.77
CA ASP A 333 2.21 -38.82 -14.28
C ASP A 333 2.11 -38.12 -12.91
N LEU A 334 1.20 -37.16 -12.80
CA LEU A 334 1.04 -36.35 -11.59
C LEU A 334 0.10 -37.02 -10.57
N ASN A 335 -0.71 -38.01 -10.96
CA ASN A 335 -1.67 -38.70 -10.09
C ASN A 335 -2.43 -37.70 -9.17
N GLU A 336 -2.46 -37.96 -7.85
CA GLU A 336 -3.11 -37.10 -6.84
C GLU A 336 -2.54 -35.68 -6.74
N GLN A 337 -1.36 -35.40 -7.31
CA GLN A 337 -0.76 -34.07 -7.32
C GLN A 337 -1.33 -33.19 -8.45
N GLU A 338 -2.02 -33.78 -9.43
CA GLU A 338 -2.61 -33.04 -10.54
C GLU A 338 -3.68 -32.06 -10.06
N ASP A 339 -4.60 -32.54 -9.21
CA ASP A 339 -5.65 -31.70 -8.63
C ASP A 339 -5.07 -30.56 -7.79
N LYS A 340 -4.03 -30.85 -6.98
CA LYS A 340 -3.33 -29.84 -6.18
C LYS A 340 -2.64 -28.79 -7.04
N LEU A 341 -2.02 -29.21 -8.15
CA LEU A 341 -1.40 -28.30 -9.10
C LEU A 341 -2.47 -27.44 -9.79
N PHE A 342 -3.56 -28.05 -10.24
CA PHE A 342 -4.69 -27.33 -10.83
C PHE A 342 -5.23 -26.28 -9.88
N GLU A 343 -5.48 -26.63 -8.62
CA GLU A 343 -5.97 -25.70 -7.60
C GLU A 343 -4.95 -24.58 -7.32
N GLY A 344 -3.67 -24.93 -7.15
CA GLY A 344 -2.61 -23.96 -6.93
C GLY A 344 -2.47 -22.96 -8.08
N LEU A 345 -2.50 -23.46 -9.32
CA LEU A 345 -2.46 -22.64 -10.52
C LEU A 345 -3.71 -21.78 -10.63
N LEU A 346 -4.90 -22.31 -10.37
CA LEU A 346 -6.15 -21.57 -10.43
C LEU A 346 -6.16 -20.40 -9.43
N MET A 347 -5.75 -20.66 -8.18
CA MET A 347 -5.65 -19.64 -7.14
C MET A 347 -4.65 -18.53 -7.48
N HIS A 348 -3.59 -18.84 -8.24
CA HIS A 348 -2.61 -17.85 -8.66
C HIS A 348 -3.03 -17.09 -9.93
N ILE A 349 -3.49 -17.82 -10.95
CA ILE A 349 -3.80 -17.30 -12.28
C ILE A 349 -5.04 -16.41 -12.23
N ARG A 350 -6.08 -16.78 -11.46
CA ARG A 350 -7.31 -15.99 -11.35
C ARG A 350 -7.02 -14.52 -10.99
N PRO A 351 -6.28 -14.19 -9.91
CA PRO A 351 -5.89 -12.80 -9.64
C PRO A 351 -4.80 -12.27 -10.60
N ALA A 352 -3.92 -13.13 -11.16
CA ALA A 352 -2.91 -12.71 -12.13
C ALA A 352 -3.51 -12.15 -13.41
N ILE A 353 -4.62 -12.72 -13.91
CA ILE A 353 -5.34 -12.21 -15.08
C ILE A 353 -5.69 -10.73 -14.91
N PHE A 354 -6.17 -10.34 -13.74
CA PHE A 354 -6.50 -8.94 -13.48
C PHE A 354 -5.25 -8.07 -13.41
N ARG A 355 -4.18 -8.53 -12.72
CA ARG A 355 -2.91 -7.79 -12.71
C ARG A 355 -2.40 -7.52 -14.13
N LEU A 356 -2.41 -8.53 -14.99
CA LEU A 356 -1.98 -8.46 -16.39
C LEU A 356 -2.89 -7.55 -17.23
N LYS A 357 -4.22 -7.67 -17.10
CA LYS A 357 -5.18 -6.79 -17.79
C LYS A 357 -4.97 -5.32 -17.41
N TYR A 358 -4.64 -5.01 -16.15
CA TYR A 358 -4.37 -3.65 -15.67
C TYR A 358 -2.90 -3.21 -15.75
N ASN A 359 -2.03 -3.95 -16.44
CA ASN A 359 -0.60 -3.67 -16.58
C ASN A 359 0.11 -3.43 -15.22
N LYS A 360 -0.27 -4.22 -14.21
CA LYS A 360 0.43 -4.30 -12.92
C LYS A 360 1.40 -5.46 -12.95
N ILE A 361 2.63 -5.20 -12.52
CA ILE A 361 3.67 -6.22 -12.37
C ILE A 361 3.72 -6.58 -10.89
N LEU A 362 3.52 -7.85 -10.56
CA LEU A 362 3.85 -8.41 -9.26
C LEU A 362 5.28 -8.92 -9.31
N GLU A 363 6.21 -8.21 -8.69
CA GLU A 363 7.61 -8.63 -8.66
C GLU A 363 7.76 -9.86 -7.75
N ASN A 364 8.23 -10.97 -8.31
CA ASN A 364 8.70 -12.10 -7.52
C ASN A 364 10.11 -11.81 -6.99
N PRO A 365 10.34 -11.71 -5.68
CA PRO A 365 11.67 -11.48 -5.11
C PRO A 365 12.69 -12.56 -5.48
N LEU A 366 12.21 -13.78 -5.77
CA LEU A 366 13.03 -14.94 -6.15
C LEU A 366 13.19 -15.07 -7.67
N TYR A 367 12.72 -14.10 -8.46
CA TYR A 367 12.72 -14.18 -9.92
C TYR A 367 14.11 -14.53 -10.50
N ASN A 368 15.16 -13.84 -10.06
CA ASN A 368 16.52 -14.09 -10.55
C ASN A 368 17.01 -15.51 -10.19
N ASP A 369 16.76 -15.95 -8.97
CA ASP A 369 17.15 -17.28 -8.50
C ASP A 369 16.43 -18.38 -9.27
N ILE A 370 15.12 -18.20 -9.51
CA ILE A 370 14.30 -19.13 -10.26
C ILE A 370 14.77 -19.20 -11.72
N LYS A 371 14.97 -18.06 -12.38
CA LYS A 371 15.40 -17.99 -13.78
C LYS A 371 16.78 -18.63 -13.98
N ASN A 372 17.69 -18.48 -13.02
CA ASN A 372 19.03 -19.06 -13.09
C ASN A 372 19.03 -20.56 -12.76
N LYS A 373 18.42 -20.96 -11.63
CA LYS A 373 18.48 -22.33 -11.11
C LYS A 373 17.56 -23.30 -11.87
N TYR A 374 16.40 -22.81 -12.31
CA TYR A 374 15.37 -23.61 -12.99
C TYR A 374 15.21 -23.15 -14.45
N SER A 375 16.29 -22.75 -15.11
CA SER A 375 16.28 -22.12 -16.45
C SER A 375 15.55 -22.94 -17.53
N LYS A 376 15.69 -24.27 -17.53
CA LYS A 376 14.94 -25.15 -18.44
C LYS A 376 13.44 -25.08 -18.15
N LEU A 377 13.05 -25.36 -16.91
CA LEU A 377 11.64 -25.31 -16.49
C LEU A 377 11.04 -23.93 -16.71
N PHE A 378 11.79 -22.85 -16.52
CA PHE A 378 11.35 -21.49 -16.80
C PHE A 378 10.93 -21.30 -18.26
N LYS A 379 11.75 -21.79 -19.21
CA LYS A 379 11.44 -21.74 -20.64
C LYS A 379 10.23 -22.61 -21.00
N ASP A 380 10.14 -23.80 -20.41
CA ASP A 380 9.02 -24.71 -20.65
C ASP A 380 7.71 -24.11 -20.10
N VAL A 381 7.74 -23.53 -18.90
CA VAL A 381 6.58 -22.83 -18.32
C VAL A 381 6.21 -21.60 -19.14
N GLN A 382 7.19 -20.83 -19.62
CA GLN A 382 6.94 -19.72 -20.54
C GLN A 382 6.26 -20.19 -21.84
N PHE A 383 6.68 -21.34 -22.37
CA PHE A 383 6.11 -21.92 -23.57
C PHE A 383 4.66 -22.38 -23.36
N VAL A 384 4.34 -23.11 -22.29
CA VAL A 384 2.96 -23.55 -22.01
C VAL A 384 2.05 -22.39 -21.61
N SER A 385 2.61 -21.32 -21.05
CA SER A 385 1.85 -20.11 -20.68
C SER A 385 1.23 -19.41 -21.89
N ARG A 386 1.61 -19.77 -23.13
CA ARG A 386 0.96 -19.26 -24.35
C ARG A 386 -0.56 -19.51 -24.39
N HIS A 387 -1.05 -20.62 -23.82
CA HIS A 387 -2.49 -20.89 -23.72
C HIS A 387 -3.19 -19.81 -22.89
N LEU A 388 -2.53 -19.37 -21.83
CA LEU A 388 -3.02 -18.29 -20.97
C LEU A 388 -2.87 -16.93 -21.64
N GLU A 389 -1.79 -16.70 -22.40
CA GLU A 389 -1.64 -15.46 -23.21
C GLU A 389 -2.73 -15.32 -24.27
N GLU A 390 -3.09 -16.41 -24.95
CA GLU A 390 -4.18 -16.47 -25.94
C GLU A 390 -5.53 -16.19 -25.28
N TYR A 391 -5.78 -16.80 -24.12
CA TYR A 391 -7.01 -16.58 -23.35
C TYR A 391 -7.15 -15.13 -22.85
N ILE A 392 -6.05 -14.50 -22.42
CA ILE A 392 -6.07 -13.12 -21.89
C ILE A 392 -5.97 -12.07 -23.01
N GLY A 393 -5.41 -12.42 -24.17
CA GLY A 393 -5.04 -11.49 -25.23
C GLY A 393 -3.84 -10.60 -24.88
N LYS A 394 -3.01 -10.98 -23.90
CA LYS A 394 -1.82 -10.24 -23.47
C LYS A 394 -0.65 -11.16 -23.16
N LYS A 395 0.57 -10.66 -23.36
CA LYS A 395 1.80 -11.33 -22.94
C LYS A 395 1.92 -11.36 -21.42
N ILE A 396 2.37 -12.49 -20.90
CA ILE A 396 2.65 -12.68 -19.47
C ILE A 396 4.08 -12.23 -19.19
N ASN A 397 4.25 -11.40 -18.16
CA ASN A 397 5.58 -10.93 -17.79
C ASN A 397 6.38 -12.02 -17.08
N GLU A 398 7.70 -11.91 -17.11
CA GLU A 398 8.59 -12.95 -16.58
C GLU A 398 8.50 -13.16 -15.05
N HIS A 399 8.02 -12.17 -14.28
CA HIS A 399 7.79 -12.36 -12.85
C HIS A 399 6.56 -13.25 -12.60
N GLU A 400 5.48 -13.11 -13.37
CA GLU A 400 4.34 -14.03 -13.30
C GLU A 400 4.75 -15.44 -13.75
N ILE A 401 5.56 -15.57 -14.81
CA ILE A 401 6.15 -16.87 -15.21
C ILE A 401 6.92 -17.49 -14.04
N SER A 402 7.71 -16.71 -13.30
CA SER A 402 8.47 -17.25 -12.17
C SER A 402 7.58 -17.81 -11.05
N TYR A 403 6.39 -17.24 -10.81
CA TYR A 403 5.43 -17.81 -9.87
C TYR A 403 4.83 -19.12 -10.38
N LEU A 404 4.48 -19.19 -11.67
CA LEU A 404 3.99 -20.43 -12.29
C LEU A 404 5.05 -21.54 -12.20
N VAL A 405 6.34 -21.20 -12.38
CA VAL A 405 7.45 -22.13 -12.19
C VAL A 405 7.52 -22.66 -10.77
N MET A 406 7.20 -21.86 -9.74
CA MET A 406 7.17 -22.34 -8.36
C MET A 406 6.08 -23.40 -8.15
N HIS A 407 4.86 -23.16 -8.66
CA HIS A 407 3.75 -24.11 -8.55
C HIS A 407 4.04 -25.43 -9.29
N ILE A 408 4.48 -25.32 -10.55
CA ILE A 408 4.77 -26.48 -11.40
C ILE A 408 6.01 -27.21 -10.90
N GLY A 409 7.07 -26.48 -10.54
CA GLY A 409 8.32 -27.03 -10.03
C GLY A 409 8.14 -27.81 -8.74
N ALA A 410 7.36 -27.30 -7.79
CA ALA A 410 7.07 -28.02 -6.54
C ALA A 410 6.35 -29.36 -6.81
N THR A 411 5.45 -29.38 -7.79
CA THR A 411 4.70 -30.59 -8.18
C THR A 411 5.60 -31.59 -8.90
N LEU A 412 6.39 -31.13 -9.88
CA LEU A 412 7.35 -31.98 -10.59
C LEU A 412 8.42 -32.56 -9.66
N GLU A 413 8.94 -31.77 -8.72
CA GLU A 413 9.89 -32.27 -7.72
C GLU A 413 9.31 -33.39 -6.85
N SER A 414 8.00 -33.38 -6.62
CA SER A 414 7.29 -34.40 -5.84
C SER A 414 6.92 -35.64 -6.67
N ALA A 415 6.68 -35.48 -7.97
CA ALA A 415 6.29 -36.56 -8.88
C ALA A 415 7.49 -37.32 -9.48
N LEU A 416 8.68 -36.71 -9.54
CA LEU A 416 9.86 -37.36 -10.10
C LEU A 416 10.40 -38.45 -9.15
N PRO A 417 10.58 -39.70 -9.63
CA PRO A 417 10.85 -40.87 -8.79
C PRO A 417 12.22 -40.92 -8.09
N ASN A 418 13.01 -39.84 -8.09
CA ASN A 418 14.44 -39.88 -7.77
C ASN A 418 14.94 -38.76 -6.82
N LYS A 419 14.27 -38.57 -5.68
CA LYS A 419 14.91 -37.96 -4.52
C LYS A 419 14.83 -38.88 -3.32
N LYS A 420 16.00 -39.40 -2.90
CA LYS A 420 16.18 -39.95 -1.55
C LYS A 420 15.67 -38.89 -0.57
N LYS A 421 14.65 -39.20 0.22
CA LYS A 421 14.25 -38.36 1.35
C LYS A 421 15.45 -38.20 2.27
N THR A 422 16.09 -37.03 2.25
CA THR A 422 17.14 -36.71 3.22
C THR A 422 16.44 -36.46 4.55
N LYS A 423 16.49 -37.44 5.46
CA LYS A 423 16.02 -37.25 6.83
C LYS A 423 16.92 -36.23 7.51
N VAL A 424 16.39 -35.06 7.79
CA VAL A 424 17.06 -34.02 8.57
C VAL A 424 16.49 -34.05 9.98
N VAL A 425 17.35 -34.26 10.97
CA VAL A 425 17.00 -34.09 12.39
C VAL A 425 17.52 -32.73 12.81
N VAL A 426 16.59 -31.83 13.16
CA VAL A 426 16.94 -30.53 13.75
C VAL A 426 17.07 -30.73 15.26
N ILE A 427 18.28 -30.53 15.79
CA ILE A 427 18.56 -30.60 17.22
C ILE A 427 18.72 -29.17 17.74
N CYS A 428 17.71 -28.66 18.45
CA CYS A 428 17.84 -27.50 19.32
C CYS A 428 18.09 -27.95 20.76
N ALA A 429 18.93 -27.23 21.49
CA ALA A 429 19.19 -27.49 22.91
C ALA A 429 17.93 -27.16 23.73
N GLY A 430 17.08 -28.17 23.95
CA GLY A 430 15.92 -28.13 24.84
C GLY A 430 14.66 -28.74 24.22
N GLN A 431 14.53 -30.08 24.27
CA GLN A 431 13.33 -30.97 24.17
C GLN A 431 12.17 -30.57 23.20
N ALA A 432 11.61 -31.40 22.32
CA ALA A 432 11.61 -32.85 22.10
C ALA A 432 11.45 -33.16 20.60
N LEU A 433 11.82 -34.37 20.20
CA LEU A 433 11.85 -34.88 18.82
C LEU A 433 10.45 -35.01 18.21
N GLU A 434 10.22 -34.30 17.11
CA GLU A 434 9.15 -34.63 16.16
C GLU A 434 9.80 -34.96 14.82
N GLN A 435 9.56 -36.18 14.31
CA GLN A 435 10.03 -36.57 12.98
C GLN A 435 9.20 -35.83 11.94
N LEU A 436 9.85 -34.99 11.13
CA LEU A 436 9.26 -34.50 9.88
C LEU A 436 9.56 -35.54 8.77
N GLU A 437 8.51 -36.15 8.23
CA GLU A 437 8.59 -37.17 7.15
C GLU A 437 8.67 -36.60 5.73
#